data_AF-A0A5N9GMV9-F1
#
_entry.id   AF-A0A5N9GMV9-F1
#
_cell.length_a   1.000
_cell.length_b   1.000
_cell.length_c   1.000
_cell.angle_alpha   90.00
_cell.angle_beta   90.00
_cell.angle_gamma   90.00
#
_symmetry.space_group_name_H-M   'P 1'
#
loop_
_entity.id
_entity.type
_entity.pdbx_description
1 polymer ?
#
loop_
_entity_poly.entity_id
_entity_poly.type
_entity_poly.pdbx_seq_one_letter_code
_entity_poly.pdbx_strand_id
1 'polypeptide(L)' 'MDSKFIKKPFSRRSFLKGLPLAAIGVVSFGAIGGKVISSASKRQPPVFKKGSIFTPKES' A
#
# COMPACT_ATOMS: atom_id res chain seq x y z
N MET A 1 -23.69 16.89 -28.24
CA MET A 1 -22.98 16.40 -27.04
C MET A 1 -22.13 15.23 -27.50
N ASP A 2 -20.93 15.56 -27.99
CA ASP A 2 -20.07 14.64 -28.72
C ASP A 2 -19.41 13.64 -27.77
N SER A 3 -19.62 12.35 -28.04
CA SER A 3 -18.98 11.24 -27.35
C SER A 3 -17.48 11.17 -27.70
N LYS A 4 -16.68 12.08 -27.13
CA LYS A 4 -15.20 12.12 -27.21
C LYS A 4 -14.51 10.99 -26.42
N PHE A 5 -15.07 9.79 -26.42
CA PHE A 5 -14.42 8.60 -25.86
C PHE A 5 -14.56 7.41 -26.82
N ILE A 6 -14.09 7.59 -28.06
CA ILE A 6 -13.74 6.45 -28.90
C ILE A 6 -12.63 5.71 -28.15
N LYS A 7 -12.96 4.59 -27.49
CA LYS A 7 -12.00 3.69 -26.86
C LYS A 7 -11.08 3.17 -27.95
N LYS A 8 -9.91 3.79 -28.11
CA LYS A 8 -8.88 3.30 -29.02
C LYS A 8 -8.55 1.85 -28.61
N PRO A 9 -8.53 0.89 -29.55
CA PRO A 9 -8.18 -0.48 -29.22
C PRO A 9 -6.76 -0.50 -28.64
N PHE A 10 -6.60 -1.19 -27.51
CA PHE A 10 -5.33 -1.24 -26.79
C PHE A 10 -4.28 -1.93 -27.68
N SER A 11 -3.30 -1.18 -28.16
CA SER A 11 -2.28 -1.72 -29.06
C SER A 11 -1.28 -2.57 -28.27
N ARG A 12 -0.89 -3.73 -28.82
CA ARG A 12 0.16 -4.58 -28.25
C ARG A 12 1.46 -3.81 -28.00
N ARG A 13 1.79 -2.85 -28.88
CA ARG A 13 2.95 -1.96 -28.73
C ARG A 13 2.82 -1.04 -27.52
N SER A 14 1.61 -0.55 -27.22
CA SER A 14 1.35 0.26 -26.03
C SER A 14 1.44 -0.57 -24.75
N PHE A 15 0.97 -1.82 -24.78
CA PHE A 15 1.08 -2.76 -23.67
C PHE A 15 2.54 -3.10 -23.35
N LEU A 16 3.33 -3.46 -24.36
CA LEU A 16 4.75 -3.80 -24.18
C LEU A 16 5.58 -2.60 -23.69
N LYS A 17 5.20 -1.37 -24.05
CA LYS A 17 5.81 -0.15 -23.50
C LYS A 17 5.38 0.15 -22.06
N GLY A 18 4.19 -0.32 -21.67
CA GLY A 18 3.68 -0.20 -20.29
C GLY A 18 4.25 -1.24 -19.33
N LEU A 19 4.76 -2.37 -19.84
CA LEU A 19 5.30 -3.46 -19.03
C LEU A 19 6.46 -3.01 -18.10
N PRO A 20 7.47 -2.26 -18.59
CA PRO A 20 8.54 -1.77 -17.71
C PRO A 20 8.05 -0.84 -16.61
N LEU A 21 7.11 0.06 -16.93
CA LEU A 21 6.47 0.95 -15.96
C LEU A 21 5.70 0.16 -14.89
N ALA A 22 4.94 -0.85 -15.32
CA ALA A 22 4.21 -1.73 -14.41
C ALA A 22 5.17 -2.53 -13.51
N ALA A 23 6.29 -3.04 -14.04
CA ALA A 23 7.28 -3.77 -13.27
C ALA A 23 7.89 -2.90 -12.16
N ILE A 24 8.28 -1.66 -12.48
CA ILE A 24 8.79 -0.70 -11.48
C ILE A 24 7.73 -0.41 -10.41
N GLY A 25 6.47 -0.23 -10.83
CA GLY A 25 5.33 -0.04 -9.93
C GLY A 25 5.15 -1.20 -8.96
N VAL A 26 5.13 -2.44 -9.46
CA VAL A 26 4.96 -3.65 -8.63
C VAL A 26 6.12 -3.82 -7.65
N VAL A 27 7.37 -3.64 -8.10
CA VAL A 27 8.55 -3.77 -7.24
C VAL A 27 8.56 -2.72 -6.13
N SER A 28 8.29 -1.46 -6.47
CA SER A 28 8.25 -0.37 -5.49
C SER A 28 7.11 -0.53 -4.48
N PHE A 29 5.91 -0.90 -4.94
CA PHE A 29 4.76 -1.13 -4.08
C PHE A 29 4.95 -2.34 -3.18
N GLY A 30 5.55 -3.42 -3.70
CA GLY A 30 5.88 -4.61 -2.91
C GLY A 30 6.92 -4.32 -1.82
N ALA A 31 7.99 -3.59 -2.15
CA ALA A 31 9.05 -3.25 -1.20
C ALA A 31 8.56 -2.32 -0.07
N ILE A 32 7.76 -1.30 -0.42
CA ILE A 32 7.24 -0.33 0.57
C ILE A 32 6.06 -0.93 1.33
N GLY A 33 5.08 -1.49 0.62
CA GLY A 33 3.89 -2.11 1.22
C GLY A 33 4.24 -3.27 2.14
N GLY A 34 5.19 -4.13 1.76
CA GLY A 34 5.66 -5.23 2.59
C GLY A 34 6.28 -4.75 3.91
N LYS A 35 7.07 -3.66 3.88
CA LYS A 35 7.64 -3.06 5.11
C LYS A 35 6.57 -2.46 6.01
N VAL A 36 5.58 -1.78 5.43
CA VAL A 36 4.46 -1.19 6.19
C VAL A 36 3.63 -2.29 6.86
N ILE A 37 3.26 -3.33 6.12
CA ILE A 37 2.49 -4.46 6.64
C ILE A 37 3.27 -5.24 7.71
N SER A 38 4.55 -5.52 7.45
CA SER A 38 5.42 -6.20 8.43
C SER A 38 5.60 -5.37 9.71
N SER A 39 5.75 -4.04 9.58
CA SER A 39 5.82 -3.14 10.73
C SER A 39 4.51 -3.16 11.53
N ALA A 40 3.36 -3.06 10.87
CA ALA A 40 2.06 -3.13 11.52
C ALA A 40 1.84 -4.48 12.25
N SER A 41 2.26 -5.59 11.64
CA SER A 41 2.15 -6.92 12.25
C SER A 41 3.00 -7.10 13.50
N LYS A 42 4.14 -6.40 13.61
CA LYS A 42 5.05 -6.49 14.77
C LYS A 42 4.77 -5.43 15.84
N ARG A 43 3.81 -4.53 15.65
CA ARG A 43 3.44 -3.54 16.67
C ARG A 43 2.80 -4.25 17.85
N GLN A 44 3.54 -4.37 18.94
CA GLN A 44 2.95 -4.64 20.24
C GLN A 44 2.29 -3.36 20.76
N PRO A 45 1.12 -3.46 21.41
CA PRO A 45 0.54 -2.34 22.11
C PRO A 45 1.52 -1.85 23.19
N PRO A 46 1.58 -0.53 23.46
CA PRO A 46 2.46 0.00 24.49
C PRO A 46 2.10 -0.61 25.86
N VAL A 47 3.09 -1.13 26.56
CA VAL A 47 2.92 -1.60 27.94
C VAL A 47 3.12 -0.42 28.87
N PHE A 48 2.07 0.01 29.54
CA PHE A 48 2.12 1.08 30.51
C PHE A 48 2.74 0.60 31.83
N LYS A 49 3.57 1.43 32.47
CA LYS A 49 4.10 1.11 33.80
C LYS A 49 2.95 0.98 34.81
N LYS A 50 3.04 0.01 35.72
CA LYS A 50 2.08 -0.18 36.80
C LYS A 50 1.99 1.11 37.63
N GLY A 51 0.78 1.66 37.77
CA GLY A 51 0.54 2.93 38.46
C GLY A 51 0.68 4.19 37.59
N SER A 52 0.86 4.06 36.27
CA SER A 52 0.78 5.22 35.37
C SER A 52 -0.65 5.75 35.26
N ILE A 53 -0.78 7.02 34.85
CA ILE A 53 -2.09 7.64 34.53
C ILE A 53 -2.84 6.95 33.37
N PHE A 54 -2.14 6.12 32.58
CA PHE A 54 -2.69 5.39 31.43
C PHE A 54 -3.03 3.93 31.75
N THR A 55 -2.77 3.47 32.98
CA THR A 55 -3.16 2.12 33.44
C THR A 55 -4.57 2.19 34.05
N PRO A 56 -5.53 1.34 33.62
CA PRO A 56 -6.85 1.30 34.22
C PRO A 56 -6.75 0.99 35.72
N LYS A 57 -7.59 1.64 36.52
CA LYS A 57 -7.57 1.50 37.99
C LYS A 57 -8.08 0.13 38.48
N GLU A 58 -8.73 -0.64 37.61
CA GLU A 58 -9.44 -1.89 37.94
C GLU A 58 -8.96 -3.12 37.14
N SER A 59 -7.72 -3.13 36.65
CA SER A 59 -7.13 -4.35 36.04
C SER A 59 -6.50 -5.28 37.07
#